data_AF-A0A2E7CIM9-F1
#
_entry.id   AF-A0A2E7CIM9-F1
#
_cell.length_a   1.000
_cell.length_b   1.000
_cell.length_c   1.000
_cell.angle_alpha   90.00
_cell.angle_beta   90.00
_cell.angle_gamma   90.00
#
_symmetry.space_group_name_H-M   'P 1'
#
loop_
_entity.id
_entity.type
_entity.pdbx_description
1 polymer ?
#
loop_
_entity_poly.entity_id
_entity_poly.type
_entity_poly.pdbx_seq_one_letter_code
_entity_poly.pdbx_strand_id
1 'polypeptide(L)'
;MIYLLLLACNPRMDDGGPTIKDIEPSGEPSEEPSGEPAGEPAGEPSQDPTTTDDDGDGYTEQQGDCNDSNPDLTPADFDNDGHTSCNGDCDDTNPDAYPGNPEDDLYDGVDADCDGESDFDGDGDGYDSANYNGTDCDDSDATRWDDCGMFVIEVVDTACLTCPGPNAIDVDSYGQPHIAYEDYGMIWYRYRGTDGSWSQYESLTGLNNNAVLRADLGFDGKVDSGNNYQIGYVAEYSGGQGILFMYKDSDGNWSEEFEVDGPLYSSSYEVGEGLSMAIDSNRLPSFSYFNGDPSSISVLGIYTGNYEGIPYIYDLESNLLADLLLNDFNGTKIFIDYPLVEIPFVGGSSGSSGTHSSIAIDGNNDNHVVFFNTSVLSTENQYTKVPDVDGLTSVGLDIASNLYSVITGGSGSLPSGVCVGESIASNGIYNSVAFRPDGQLCVAFYDQGGQSLKYGCKSASSCSGWSIEDVDNSPNVGQYASLGFASDNTPYIAYHDASNGALKIAYKQNNQWYTEFVDGEDGTNVGQYADLAVGNDNRVHITYADTTNALIKYAVTYTP
;
A
#
# COMPACT_ATOMS: atom_id res chain seq x y z
N MET A 1 18.14 -29.55 -40.92
CA MET A 1 19.02 -30.10 -39.88
C MET A 1 18.38 -29.75 -38.55
N ILE A 2 17.96 -30.78 -37.84
CA ILE A 2 17.27 -30.77 -36.54
C ILE A 2 18.33 -30.63 -35.44
N TYR A 3 18.04 -29.87 -34.37
CA TYR A 3 18.17 -30.38 -33.00
C TYR A 3 17.23 -29.61 -32.06
N LEU A 4 16.26 -30.37 -31.56
CA LEU A 4 15.29 -30.10 -30.52
C LEU A 4 15.82 -30.83 -29.28
N LEU A 5 15.83 -30.23 -28.09
CA LEU A 5 16.14 -30.94 -26.85
C LEU A 5 14.94 -30.81 -25.89
N LEU A 6 14.12 -31.86 -25.85
CA LEU A 6 13.24 -32.18 -24.73
C LEU A 6 14.07 -32.94 -23.68
N LEU A 7 13.81 -32.68 -22.40
CA LEU A 7 14.13 -33.61 -21.32
C LEU A 7 12.87 -33.83 -20.47
N ALA A 8 12.38 -35.06 -20.55
CA ALA A 8 11.22 -35.56 -19.84
C ALA A 8 11.62 -36.25 -18.53
N CYS A 9 10.66 -36.23 -17.63
CA CYS A 9 10.55 -36.92 -16.34
C CYS A 9 10.83 -38.43 -16.42
N ASN A 10 11.40 -39.01 -15.35
CA ASN A 10 11.21 -40.42 -15.04
C ASN A 10 11.31 -40.65 -13.52
N PRO A 11 10.37 -41.37 -12.87
CA PRO A 11 10.43 -41.69 -11.45
C PRO A 11 11.22 -42.99 -11.23
N ARG A 12 11.88 -43.12 -10.07
CA ARG A 12 12.49 -44.37 -9.64
C ARG A 12 12.10 -44.64 -8.19
N MET A 13 11.35 -45.72 -7.97
CA MET A 13 11.21 -46.39 -6.68
C MET A 13 12.58 -46.88 -6.23
N ASP A 14 12.88 -46.73 -4.94
CA ASP A 14 13.61 -47.75 -4.17
C ASP A 14 13.32 -47.56 -2.67
N ASP A 15 13.15 -48.72 -2.04
CA ASP A 15 12.73 -48.96 -0.67
C ASP A 15 13.84 -48.70 0.36
N GLY A 16 13.47 -48.28 1.57
CA GLY A 16 14.35 -48.39 2.74
C GLY A 16 14.03 -47.43 3.89
N GLY A 17 13.31 -47.91 4.91
CA GLY A 17 13.25 -47.25 6.22
C GLY A 17 14.62 -47.21 6.94
N PRO A 18 14.75 -46.50 8.07
CA PRO A 18 14.28 -47.08 9.33
C PRO A 18 13.60 -46.12 10.34
N THR A 19 13.03 -46.79 11.34
CA THR A 19 12.24 -46.46 12.53
C THR A 19 12.70 -45.33 13.47
N ILE A 20 11.73 -44.64 14.10
CA ILE A 20 11.88 -44.01 15.43
C ILE A 20 10.64 -44.24 16.34
N LYS A 21 10.93 -44.98 17.42
CA LYS A 21 10.48 -44.99 18.83
C LYS A 21 9.07 -44.58 19.29
N ASP A 22 8.57 -45.49 20.13
CA ASP A 22 7.46 -45.46 21.07
C ASP A 22 7.55 -44.38 22.16
N ILE A 23 6.38 -43.86 22.56
CA ILE A 23 6.02 -43.52 23.95
C ILE A 23 4.53 -43.88 24.15
N GLU A 24 4.26 -44.89 25.00
CA GLU A 24 2.91 -45.17 25.54
C GLU A 24 2.52 -44.16 26.64
N PRO A 25 1.25 -44.15 27.11
CA PRO A 25 1.00 -44.98 28.32
C PRO A 25 -0.37 -45.69 28.38
N SER A 26 -0.29 -46.98 28.72
CA SER A 26 -1.05 -47.73 29.75
C SER A 26 -2.57 -47.57 29.91
N GLY A 27 -3.28 -48.69 29.79
CA GLY A 27 -4.60 -48.88 30.40
C GLY A 27 -5.33 -50.18 30.01
N GLU A 28 -4.85 -51.33 30.49
CA GLU A 28 -5.63 -52.58 30.62
C GLU A 28 -6.17 -52.70 32.09
N PRO A 29 -7.06 -53.64 32.50
CA PRO A 29 -7.60 -54.83 31.79
C PRO A 29 -9.10 -55.15 32.04
N SER A 30 -9.68 -56.09 31.27
CA SER A 30 -10.21 -57.38 31.81
C SER A 30 -10.93 -58.24 30.75
N GLU A 31 -10.41 -59.46 30.59
CA GLU A 31 -11.00 -60.71 30.05
C GLU A 31 -12.42 -61.00 30.62
N GLU A 32 -13.37 -61.77 30.06
CA GLU A 32 -13.49 -62.93 29.15
C GLU A 32 -15.05 -63.16 28.97
N PRO A 33 -15.63 -64.26 28.45
CA PRO A 33 -15.46 -64.99 27.18
C PRO A 33 -16.79 -65.19 26.39
N SER A 34 -16.65 -65.83 25.23
CA SER A 34 -17.62 -66.38 24.26
C SER A 34 -18.96 -66.99 24.75
N GLY A 35 -20.03 -66.77 23.96
CA GLY A 35 -21.23 -67.63 23.87
C GLY A 35 -22.23 -67.19 22.78
N GLU A 36 -22.46 -68.03 21.75
CA GLU A 36 -23.66 -67.96 20.89
C GLU A 36 -24.84 -68.78 21.52
N PRO A 37 -26.05 -68.87 20.93
CA PRO A 37 -27.15 -67.93 21.12
C PRO A 37 -28.43 -68.60 21.67
N ALA A 38 -29.28 -67.82 22.34
CA ALA A 38 -30.70 -68.10 22.58
C ALA A 38 -31.38 -66.72 22.55
N GLY A 39 -32.34 -66.40 21.69
CA GLY A 39 -33.58 -67.12 21.48
C GLY A 39 -34.70 -66.30 22.13
N GLU A 40 -35.50 -65.63 21.28
CA GLU A 40 -36.78 -64.93 21.51
C GLU A 40 -36.77 -63.44 21.93
N PRO A 41 -37.79 -62.64 21.53
CA PRO A 41 -38.68 -62.77 20.38
C PRO A 41 -38.58 -61.55 19.44
N ALA A 42 -39.11 -61.73 18.22
CA ALA A 42 -39.44 -60.62 17.35
C ALA A 42 -40.39 -59.67 18.09
N GLY A 43 -39.96 -58.43 18.30
CA GLY A 43 -40.90 -57.33 18.45
C GLY A 43 -41.69 -57.25 17.16
N GLU A 44 -42.98 -57.57 17.23
CA GLU A 44 -43.91 -57.20 16.18
C GLU A 44 -43.74 -55.69 15.92
N PRO A 45 -43.73 -55.23 14.66
CA PRO A 45 -43.97 -53.81 14.44
C PRO A 45 -45.38 -53.58 14.97
N SER A 46 -45.50 -52.80 16.04
CA SER A 46 -46.75 -52.12 16.33
C SER A 46 -47.11 -51.40 15.05
N GLN A 47 -48.06 -51.93 14.29
CA GLN A 47 -48.73 -51.15 13.27
C GLN A 47 -49.45 -50.11 14.09
N ASP A 48 -48.93 -48.88 14.08
CA ASP A 48 -49.63 -47.75 14.66
C ASP A 48 -51.07 -47.75 14.15
N PRO A 49 -52.08 -47.70 15.02
CA PRO A 49 -53.45 -47.56 14.53
C PRO A 49 -53.51 -46.22 13.81
N THR A 50 -53.92 -46.25 12.54
CA THR A 50 -53.90 -45.09 11.63
C THR A 50 -54.89 -43.96 11.99
N THR A 51 -55.31 -43.92 13.26
CA THR A 51 -56.44 -43.18 13.84
C THR A 51 -56.10 -42.64 15.22
N THR A 52 -54.85 -42.81 15.65
CA THR A 52 -54.33 -42.24 16.90
C THR A 52 -53.66 -40.92 16.51
N ASP A 53 -53.78 -39.93 17.38
CA ASP A 53 -53.13 -38.62 17.25
C ASP A 53 -51.96 -38.68 18.24
N ASP A 54 -50.77 -38.98 17.72
CA ASP A 54 -49.62 -39.40 18.52
C ASP A 54 -48.80 -38.20 19.02
N ASP A 55 -48.85 -37.08 18.31
CA ASP A 55 -48.17 -35.84 18.70
C ASP A 55 -49.10 -34.77 19.32
N GLY A 56 -50.42 -34.93 19.20
CA GLY A 56 -51.42 -34.12 19.85
C GLY A 56 -51.80 -32.84 19.09
N ASP A 57 -51.52 -32.75 17.80
CA ASP A 57 -51.89 -31.61 16.95
C ASP A 57 -53.39 -31.59 16.56
N GLY A 58 -54.09 -32.72 16.78
CA GLY A 58 -55.50 -32.90 16.48
C GLY A 58 -55.81 -33.58 15.14
N TYR A 59 -54.78 -34.06 14.44
CA TYR A 59 -54.85 -34.84 13.21
C TYR A 59 -54.32 -36.26 13.46
N THR A 60 -54.58 -37.16 12.51
CA THR A 60 -54.13 -38.56 12.54
C THR A 60 -53.72 -38.92 11.12
N GLU A 61 -53.05 -40.05 10.86
CA GLU A 61 -52.65 -40.40 9.49
C GLU A 61 -53.86 -40.56 8.54
N GLN A 62 -54.99 -41.06 9.04
CA GLN A 62 -56.25 -41.10 8.27
C GLN A 62 -56.84 -39.72 7.93
N GLN A 63 -56.51 -38.68 8.72
CA GLN A 63 -56.90 -37.29 8.48
C GLN A 63 -55.91 -36.55 7.56
N GLY A 64 -54.84 -37.22 7.12
CA GLY A 64 -53.88 -36.69 6.17
C GLY A 64 -52.61 -36.14 6.79
N ASP A 65 -52.39 -36.35 8.09
CA ASP A 65 -51.14 -36.04 8.75
C ASP A 65 -49.97 -36.78 8.09
N CYS A 66 -48.96 -36.02 7.72
CA CYS A 66 -47.77 -36.50 7.03
C CYS A 66 -46.69 -36.99 8.01
N ASN A 67 -46.74 -36.60 9.28
CA ASN A 67 -45.79 -37.00 10.32
C ASN A 67 -46.42 -36.94 11.71
N ASP A 68 -47.14 -38.02 12.07
CA ASP A 68 -47.87 -38.28 13.33
C ASP A 68 -46.93 -38.50 14.54
N SER A 69 -45.93 -37.64 14.64
CA SER A 69 -44.87 -37.63 15.65
C SER A 69 -44.25 -36.23 15.76
N ASN A 70 -44.68 -35.27 14.93
CA ASN A 70 -44.23 -33.90 14.92
C ASN A 70 -45.44 -32.95 14.80
N PRO A 71 -45.87 -32.32 15.90
CA PRO A 71 -47.11 -31.56 15.94
C PRO A 71 -47.07 -30.24 15.16
N ASP A 72 -45.91 -29.90 14.58
CA ASP A 72 -45.73 -28.73 13.72
C ASP A 72 -46.03 -29.06 12.23
N LEU A 73 -46.16 -30.34 11.86
CA LEU A 73 -46.41 -30.79 10.48
C LEU A 73 -47.84 -31.28 10.29
N THR A 74 -48.74 -30.36 9.98
CA THR A 74 -50.18 -30.62 9.93
C THR A 74 -50.71 -30.57 8.49
N PRO A 75 -51.85 -31.23 8.20
CA PRO A 75 -52.52 -31.10 6.91
C PRO A 75 -53.45 -29.88 6.83
N ALA A 76 -53.47 -29.02 7.85
CA ALA A 76 -54.23 -27.78 7.84
C ALA A 76 -53.47 -26.71 7.06
N ASP A 77 -54.23 -25.85 6.38
CA ASP A 77 -53.74 -24.63 5.73
C ASP A 77 -54.25 -23.47 6.62
N PHE A 78 -53.38 -22.93 7.47
CA PHE A 78 -53.79 -22.02 8.54
C PHE A 78 -53.93 -20.56 8.06
N ASP A 79 -53.20 -20.16 7.03
CA ASP A 79 -53.27 -18.82 6.45
C ASP A 79 -54.06 -18.71 5.14
N ASN A 80 -54.40 -19.84 4.50
CA ASN A 80 -55.18 -20.00 3.28
C ASN A 80 -54.47 -19.59 1.99
N ASP A 81 -53.15 -19.76 1.92
CA ASP A 81 -52.35 -19.57 0.70
C ASP A 81 -52.41 -20.79 -0.25
N GLY A 82 -52.85 -21.95 0.25
CA GLY A 82 -52.96 -23.21 -0.47
C GLY A 82 -51.78 -24.18 -0.25
N HIS A 83 -50.84 -23.81 0.60
CA HIS A 83 -49.76 -24.63 1.13
C HIS A 83 -50.11 -25.01 2.59
N THR A 84 -49.38 -26.00 3.11
CA THR A 84 -49.56 -26.52 4.47
C THR A 84 -48.19 -26.89 4.96
N SER A 85 -47.95 -26.98 6.26
CA SER A 85 -46.64 -27.43 6.75
C SER A 85 -46.28 -28.85 6.27
N CYS A 86 -47.28 -29.73 6.04
CA CYS A 86 -47.06 -31.03 5.38
C CYS A 86 -46.59 -30.97 3.91
N ASN A 87 -46.73 -29.82 3.24
CA ASN A 87 -46.34 -29.60 1.84
C ASN A 87 -45.13 -28.65 1.72
N GLY A 88 -44.39 -28.44 2.82
CA GLY A 88 -43.14 -27.68 2.84
C GLY A 88 -43.26 -26.22 3.23
N ASP A 89 -44.45 -25.76 3.62
CA ASP A 89 -44.64 -24.43 4.19
C ASP A 89 -43.84 -24.29 5.50
N CYS A 90 -43.01 -23.25 5.54
CA CYS A 90 -42.10 -22.95 6.64
C CYS A 90 -42.74 -22.05 7.72
N ASP A 91 -43.81 -21.32 7.41
CA ASP A 91 -44.64 -20.58 8.37
C ASP A 91 -46.10 -20.53 7.90
N ASP A 92 -46.83 -21.61 8.21
CA ASP A 92 -48.26 -21.83 7.88
C ASP A 92 -49.20 -20.76 8.48
N THR A 93 -48.67 -19.77 9.21
CA THR A 93 -49.42 -18.62 9.71
C THR A 93 -49.23 -17.35 8.89
N ASN A 94 -48.36 -17.40 7.87
CA ASN A 94 -47.98 -16.29 7.02
C ASN A 94 -48.18 -16.64 5.53
N PRO A 95 -49.21 -16.08 4.86
CA PRO A 95 -49.57 -16.46 3.49
C PRO A 95 -48.55 -16.04 2.42
N ASP A 96 -47.48 -15.35 2.83
CA ASP A 96 -46.36 -14.96 2.00
C ASP A 96 -45.15 -15.91 2.19
N ALA A 97 -45.21 -16.94 3.04
CA ALA A 97 -44.11 -17.88 3.28
C ALA A 97 -44.46 -19.29 2.77
N TYR A 98 -44.09 -19.64 1.54
CA TYR A 98 -44.42 -20.94 0.95
C TYR A 98 -43.42 -21.42 -0.10
N PRO A 99 -43.27 -22.75 -0.30
CA PRO A 99 -42.33 -23.33 -1.25
C PRO A 99 -42.39 -22.73 -2.65
N GLY A 100 -41.30 -22.06 -3.04
CA GLY A 100 -41.12 -21.46 -4.35
C GLY A 100 -41.94 -20.20 -4.59
N ASN A 101 -42.25 -19.43 -3.53
CA ASN A 101 -42.76 -18.08 -3.65
C ASN A 101 -41.80 -17.22 -4.50
N PRO A 102 -42.25 -16.63 -5.63
CA PRO A 102 -41.40 -15.78 -6.45
C PRO A 102 -41.18 -14.37 -5.87
N GLU A 103 -41.89 -14.00 -4.81
CA GLU A 103 -41.79 -12.72 -4.10
C GLU A 103 -41.08 -12.93 -2.76
N ASP A 104 -39.80 -13.30 -2.82
CA ASP A 104 -38.90 -13.36 -1.68
C ASP A 104 -38.00 -12.11 -1.67
N ASP A 105 -38.25 -11.24 -0.68
CA ASP A 105 -37.60 -9.94 -0.53
C ASP A 105 -36.47 -10.07 0.49
N LEU A 106 -35.22 -10.14 0.00
CA LEU A 106 -34.03 -10.23 0.84
C LEU A 106 -34.01 -9.18 1.97
N TYR A 107 -33.51 -9.60 3.14
CA TYR A 107 -33.23 -8.82 4.35
C TYR A 107 -34.46 -8.34 5.14
N ASP A 108 -35.63 -8.94 4.95
CA ASP A 108 -36.82 -8.62 5.74
C ASP A 108 -37.00 -9.54 6.98
N GLY A 109 -36.19 -10.58 7.06
CA GLY A 109 -36.11 -11.60 8.10
C GLY A 109 -37.04 -12.80 7.87
N VAL A 110 -37.64 -12.94 6.69
CA VAL A 110 -38.57 -14.01 6.32
C VAL A 110 -38.00 -14.76 5.12
N ASP A 111 -37.75 -16.06 5.27
CA ASP A 111 -37.52 -16.97 4.16
C ASP A 111 -38.89 -17.21 3.48
N ALA A 112 -39.24 -16.40 2.49
CA ALA A 112 -40.58 -16.39 1.91
C ALA A 112 -40.80 -17.54 0.93
N ASP A 113 -39.74 -18.09 0.34
CA ASP A 113 -39.81 -19.18 -0.62
C ASP A 113 -39.53 -20.57 -0.01
N CYS A 114 -39.21 -20.62 1.28
CA CYS A 114 -38.96 -21.81 2.09
C CYS A 114 -37.89 -22.73 1.50
N ASP A 115 -36.88 -22.20 0.80
CA ASP A 115 -35.79 -22.99 0.23
C ASP A 115 -34.68 -23.31 1.26
N GLY A 116 -34.69 -22.61 2.40
CA GLY A 116 -33.77 -22.78 3.52
C GLY A 116 -32.41 -22.11 3.31
N GLU A 117 -32.25 -21.32 2.24
CA GLU A 117 -31.15 -20.36 2.10
C GLU A 117 -31.36 -19.19 3.08
N SER A 118 -30.30 -18.42 3.32
CA SER A 118 -30.37 -17.30 4.26
C SER A 118 -30.96 -16.07 3.59
N ASP A 119 -32.01 -15.49 4.19
CA ASP A 119 -32.55 -14.18 3.79
C ASP A 119 -31.52 -13.03 3.94
N PHE A 120 -30.40 -13.29 4.61
CA PHE A 120 -29.30 -12.33 4.77
C PHE A 120 -28.09 -12.63 3.86
N ASP A 121 -28.21 -13.52 2.88
CA ASP A 121 -27.18 -13.86 1.89
C ASP A 121 -27.64 -13.45 0.48
N GLY A 122 -27.31 -12.21 0.09
CA GLY A 122 -27.86 -11.60 -1.12
C GLY A 122 -27.23 -12.06 -2.43
N ASP A 123 -26.03 -12.63 -2.38
CA ASP A 123 -25.33 -13.14 -3.55
C ASP A 123 -25.31 -14.67 -3.66
N GLY A 124 -25.77 -15.37 -2.61
CA GLY A 124 -26.03 -16.80 -2.58
C GLY A 124 -24.77 -17.64 -2.45
N ASP A 125 -23.75 -17.14 -1.74
CA ASP A 125 -22.47 -17.83 -1.54
C ASP A 125 -22.41 -18.68 -0.26
N GLY A 126 -23.46 -18.61 0.56
CA GLY A 126 -23.67 -19.35 1.79
C GLY A 126 -23.21 -18.61 3.04
N TYR A 127 -22.88 -17.33 2.95
CA TYR A 127 -22.44 -16.52 4.09
C TYR A 127 -23.36 -15.32 4.30
N ASP A 128 -23.91 -15.19 5.51
CA ASP A 128 -24.72 -14.03 5.87
C ASP A 128 -23.92 -12.72 5.77
N SER A 129 -24.61 -11.66 5.41
CA SER A 129 -24.18 -10.27 5.43
C SER A 129 -23.64 -9.83 6.79
N ALA A 130 -22.51 -9.13 6.80
CA ALA A 130 -21.87 -8.54 7.96
C ALA A 130 -22.75 -7.45 8.62
N ASN A 131 -23.66 -6.85 7.86
CA ASN A 131 -24.68 -5.93 8.40
C ASN A 131 -25.71 -6.64 9.29
N TYR A 132 -25.82 -7.96 9.14
CA TYR A 132 -26.75 -8.84 9.85
C TYR A 132 -26.04 -9.87 10.73
N ASN A 133 -24.85 -9.51 11.25
CA ASN A 133 -23.98 -10.34 12.10
C ASN A 133 -23.37 -11.57 11.40
N GLY A 134 -23.41 -11.63 10.08
CA GLY A 134 -22.70 -12.62 9.30
C GLY A 134 -21.22 -12.29 9.06
N THR A 135 -20.59 -13.06 8.19
CA THR A 135 -19.17 -12.90 7.84
C THR A 135 -18.94 -12.19 6.51
N ASP A 136 -19.94 -12.18 5.63
CA ASP A 136 -19.83 -11.63 4.29
C ASP A 136 -20.02 -10.11 4.27
N CYS A 137 -18.96 -9.39 3.92
CA CYS A 137 -18.97 -7.93 3.87
C CYS A 137 -19.26 -7.35 2.49
N ASP A 138 -19.29 -8.15 1.43
CA ASP A 138 -19.72 -7.72 0.10
C ASP A 138 -20.78 -8.69 -0.43
N ASP A 139 -21.95 -8.52 0.17
CA ASP A 139 -23.25 -9.18 -0.01
C ASP A 139 -23.87 -8.99 -1.42
N SER A 140 -23.01 -8.73 -2.39
CA SER A 140 -23.30 -8.58 -3.82
C SER A 140 -22.30 -9.31 -4.73
N ASP A 141 -21.25 -9.93 -4.16
CA ASP A 141 -20.19 -10.66 -4.84
C ASP A 141 -19.84 -11.97 -4.12
N ALA A 142 -20.45 -13.05 -4.60
CA ALA A 142 -20.35 -14.43 -4.10
C ALA A 142 -18.94 -15.05 -4.07
N THR A 143 -17.90 -14.28 -4.38
CA THR A 143 -16.50 -14.68 -4.27
C THR A 143 -15.78 -14.06 -3.08
N ARG A 144 -16.46 -13.23 -2.26
CA ARG A 144 -15.82 -12.33 -1.28
C ARG A 144 -16.44 -12.36 0.13
N TRP A 145 -16.58 -13.55 0.71
CA TRP A 145 -17.19 -13.77 2.04
C TRP A 145 -16.28 -13.65 3.28
N ASP A 146 -14.94 -13.83 3.18
CA ASP A 146 -14.01 -13.77 4.33
C ASP A 146 -12.95 -12.67 4.25
N ASP A 147 -12.75 -12.07 3.07
CA ASP A 147 -11.79 -11.01 2.84
C ASP A 147 -12.47 -9.62 2.91
N CYS A 148 -13.00 -9.35 4.10
CA CYS A 148 -13.35 -8.00 4.55
C CYS A 148 -12.12 -7.17 4.88
N GLY A 149 -10.98 -7.47 4.26
CA GLY A 149 -9.89 -6.53 4.20
C GLY A 149 -10.49 -5.19 3.78
N MET A 150 -10.09 -4.12 4.46
CA MET A 150 -10.44 -2.76 4.07
C MET A 150 -10.11 -2.48 2.60
N PHE A 151 -9.43 -3.37 1.86
CA PHE A 151 -8.84 -3.16 0.55
C PHE A 151 -9.34 -4.12 -0.53
N VAL A 152 -9.53 -3.57 -1.72
CA VAL A 152 -9.57 -4.32 -2.98
C VAL A 152 -8.15 -4.39 -3.53
N ILE A 153 -7.66 -5.59 -3.83
CA ILE A 153 -6.31 -5.83 -4.36
C ILE A 153 -6.38 -6.21 -5.84
N GLU A 154 -5.54 -5.56 -6.65
CA GLU A 154 -5.38 -5.82 -8.07
C GLU A 154 -3.91 -6.05 -8.41
N VAL A 155 -3.65 -6.83 -9.47
CA VAL A 155 -2.30 -7.03 -9.99
C VAL A 155 -2.00 -5.98 -11.05
N VAL A 156 -1.00 -5.13 -10.79
CA VAL A 156 -0.51 -4.09 -11.71
C VAL A 156 0.44 -4.70 -12.73
N ASP A 157 1.31 -5.61 -12.30
CA ASP A 157 2.21 -6.35 -13.19
C ASP A 157 2.28 -7.82 -12.78
N THR A 158 2.07 -8.71 -13.76
CA THR A 158 2.07 -10.17 -13.59
C THR A 158 3.44 -10.82 -13.83
N ALA A 159 4.43 -10.08 -14.30
CA ALA A 159 5.68 -10.63 -14.82
C ALA A 159 6.91 -9.80 -14.42
N CYS A 160 6.95 -9.34 -13.17
CA CYS A 160 8.10 -8.60 -12.67
C CYS A 160 9.33 -9.52 -12.57
N LEU A 161 10.36 -9.25 -13.35
CA LEU A 161 11.57 -10.07 -13.44
C LEU A 161 12.61 -9.73 -12.36
N THR A 162 12.59 -8.51 -11.80
CA THR A 162 13.57 -8.05 -10.79
C THR A 162 12.97 -7.64 -9.45
N CYS A 163 11.72 -7.98 -9.15
CA CYS A 163 11.12 -7.69 -7.86
C CYS A 163 11.88 -8.35 -6.69
N PRO A 164 12.07 -7.65 -5.56
CA PRO A 164 11.51 -6.33 -5.23
C PRO A 164 12.38 -5.15 -5.70
N GLY A 165 11.73 -4.07 -6.14
CA GLY A 165 12.34 -2.77 -6.43
C GLY A 165 11.43 -1.60 -5.99
N PRO A 166 11.89 -0.35 -6.10
CA PRO A 166 11.10 0.83 -5.70
C PRO A 166 9.77 0.92 -6.44
N ASN A 167 8.77 1.48 -5.77
CA ASN A 167 7.47 1.83 -6.33
C ASN A 167 7.14 3.27 -5.93
N ALA A 168 6.32 3.96 -6.74
CA ALA A 168 5.76 5.25 -6.40
C ALA A 168 4.29 5.29 -6.81
N ILE A 169 3.44 5.82 -5.95
CA ILE A 169 2.03 6.08 -6.24
C ILE A 169 1.63 7.50 -5.86
N ASP A 170 0.77 8.09 -6.68
CA ASP A 170 0.00 9.27 -6.29
C ASP A 170 -1.36 9.25 -6.99
N VAL A 171 -2.32 10.03 -6.49
CA VAL A 171 -3.72 9.99 -6.92
C VAL A 171 -4.12 11.35 -7.45
N ASP A 172 -4.69 11.38 -8.66
CA ASP A 172 -5.17 12.62 -9.25
C ASP A 172 -6.48 13.13 -8.63
N SER A 173 -6.92 14.32 -9.05
CA SER A 173 -8.16 14.91 -8.53
C SER A 173 -9.44 14.15 -8.91
N TYR A 174 -9.37 13.19 -9.83
CA TYR A 174 -10.46 12.29 -10.21
C TYR A 174 -10.46 10.97 -9.43
N GLY A 175 -9.50 10.76 -8.52
CA GLY A 175 -9.35 9.51 -7.77
C GLY A 175 -8.63 8.42 -8.55
N GLN A 176 -7.95 8.77 -9.64
CA GLN A 176 -7.20 7.81 -10.45
C GLN A 176 -5.79 7.62 -9.86
N PRO A 177 -5.41 6.39 -9.46
CA PRO A 177 -4.05 6.11 -9.05
C PRO A 177 -3.12 6.09 -10.26
N HIS A 178 -1.96 6.73 -10.11
CA HIS A 178 -0.84 6.68 -11.02
C HIS A 178 0.33 5.95 -10.35
N ILE A 179 0.78 4.85 -10.94
CA ILE A 179 1.79 3.98 -10.37
C ILE A 179 3.00 3.93 -11.29
N ALA A 180 4.17 4.15 -10.71
CA ALA A 180 5.45 3.79 -11.30
C ALA A 180 6.12 2.68 -10.49
N TYR A 181 6.78 1.74 -11.18
CA TYR A 181 7.44 0.60 -10.55
C TYR A 181 8.71 0.20 -11.30
N GLU A 182 9.69 -0.34 -10.58
CA GLU A 182 10.89 -0.93 -11.16
C GLU A 182 10.60 -2.34 -11.68
N ASP A 183 10.97 -2.59 -12.94
CA ASP A 183 11.11 -3.94 -13.46
C ASP A 183 12.21 -4.01 -14.53
N TYR A 184 13.15 -4.93 -14.32
CA TYR A 184 14.31 -5.21 -15.17
C TYR A 184 15.22 -4.00 -15.43
N GLY A 185 15.43 -3.16 -14.42
CA GLY A 185 16.18 -1.91 -14.50
C GLY A 185 15.44 -0.81 -15.24
N MET A 186 14.16 -1.01 -15.55
CA MET A 186 13.30 -0.04 -16.22
C MET A 186 12.26 0.51 -15.25
N ILE A 187 11.80 1.73 -15.51
CA ILE A 187 10.61 2.27 -14.86
C ILE A 187 9.44 2.03 -15.79
N TRP A 188 8.43 1.35 -15.26
CA TRP A 188 7.14 1.19 -15.89
C TRP A 188 6.12 2.09 -15.22
N TYR A 189 5.16 2.56 -16.01
CA TYR A 189 4.10 3.43 -15.59
C TYR A 189 2.75 2.90 -16.03
N ARG A 190 1.78 2.95 -15.12
CA ARG A 190 0.36 2.71 -15.40
C ARG A 190 -0.50 3.62 -14.57
N TYR A 191 -1.72 3.88 -15.04
CA TYR A 191 -2.77 4.49 -14.23
C TYR A 191 -4.06 3.69 -14.34
N ARG A 192 -4.93 3.80 -13.34
CA ARG A 192 -6.26 3.17 -13.38
C ARG A 192 -7.30 4.19 -13.81
N GLY A 193 -8.00 3.90 -14.90
CA GLY A 193 -9.09 4.69 -15.44
C GLY A 193 -10.23 4.88 -14.44
N THR A 194 -11.00 5.96 -14.58
CA THR A 194 -12.28 6.11 -13.84
C THR A 194 -13.31 5.04 -14.21
N ASP A 195 -13.10 4.33 -15.32
CA ASP A 195 -13.88 3.16 -15.74
C ASP A 195 -13.43 1.85 -15.07
N GLY A 196 -12.43 1.92 -14.19
CA GLY A 196 -11.87 0.78 -13.48
C GLY A 196 -10.81 0.00 -14.26
N SER A 197 -10.51 0.37 -15.51
CA SER A 197 -9.54 -0.34 -16.33
C SER A 197 -8.14 0.23 -16.19
N TRP A 198 -7.12 -0.64 -16.12
CA TRP A 198 -5.73 -0.18 -16.18
C TRP A 198 -5.34 0.28 -17.58
N SER A 199 -4.55 1.35 -17.64
CA SER A 199 -3.88 1.80 -18.86
C SER A 199 -2.95 0.73 -19.43
N GLN A 200 -2.52 0.91 -20.69
CA GLN A 200 -1.43 0.09 -21.23
C GLN A 200 -0.14 0.33 -20.43
N TYR A 201 0.75 -0.66 -20.47
CA TYR A 201 2.10 -0.55 -19.92
C TYR A 201 2.90 0.48 -20.72
N GLU A 202 3.40 1.51 -20.04
CA GLU A 202 4.30 2.49 -20.63
C GLU A 202 5.66 2.37 -19.94
N SER A 203 6.74 2.32 -20.71
CA SER A 203 8.09 2.32 -20.14
C SER A 203 8.77 3.65 -20.40
N LEU A 204 9.47 4.17 -19.39
CA LEU A 204 10.20 5.44 -19.44
C LEU A 204 11.65 5.26 -19.95
N THR A 205 11.95 4.22 -20.73
CA THR A 205 13.34 3.97 -21.16
C THR A 205 13.91 5.06 -22.08
N GLY A 206 15.00 5.68 -21.62
CA GLY A 206 16.15 6.14 -22.40
C GLY A 206 15.80 6.94 -23.66
N LEU A 207 15.10 8.05 -23.51
CA LEU A 207 14.81 8.96 -24.63
C LEU A 207 16.08 9.70 -25.10
N ASN A 208 17.17 9.60 -24.33
CA ASN A 208 18.53 9.96 -24.73
C ASN A 208 19.47 8.72 -24.81
N ASN A 209 20.06 8.46 -25.98
CA ASN A 209 20.91 7.27 -26.26
C ASN A 209 22.23 7.17 -25.45
N ASN A 210 22.45 8.03 -24.43
CA ASN A 210 23.70 8.13 -23.69
C ASN A 210 23.57 7.87 -22.18
N ALA A 211 22.36 7.63 -21.67
CA ALA A 211 22.09 7.34 -20.26
C ALA A 211 21.55 5.91 -20.08
N VAL A 212 21.93 5.27 -18.99
CA VAL A 212 21.40 3.99 -18.51
C VAL A 212 20.52 4.29 -17.31
N LEU A 213 19.24 3.94 -17.40
CA LEU A 213 18.30 4.08 -16.29
C LEU A 213 18.76 3.23 -15.10
N ARG A 214 18.74 3.83 -13.90
CA ARG A 214 19.11 3.18 -12.63
C ARG A 214 17.94 3.25 -11.66
N ALA A 215 16.82 2.67 -12.08
CA ALA A 215 15.60 2.59 -11.28
C ALA A 215 15.83 1.90 -9.92
N ASP A 216 16.85 1.04 -9.84
CA ASP A 216 17.31 0.38 -8.61
C ASP A 216 17.85 1.36 -7.55
N LEU A 217 18.29 2.56 -7.95
CA LEU A 217 18.83 3.57 -7.04
C LEU A 217 17.74 4.51 -6.50
N GLY A 218 16.65 4.68 -7.24
CA GLY A 218 15.49 5.43 -6.78
C GLY A 218 14.76 6.19 -7.88
N PHE A 219 13.46 6.32 -7.68
CA PHE A 219 12.58 7.26 -8.37
C PHE A 219 11.44 7.60 -7.43
N ASP A 220 10.81 8.74 -7.66
CA ASP A 220 9.58 9.12 -6.98
C ASP A 220 8.69 9.88 -7.95
N GLY A 221 7.38 9.64 -7.85
CA GLY A 221 6.36 10.15 -8.75
C GLY A 221 5.22 10.78 -7.96
N LYS A 222 4.76 11.93 -8.44
CA LYS A 222 3.68 12.71 -7.81
C LYS A 222 2.79 13.34 -8.88
N VAL A 223 1.53 13.56 -8.55
CA VAL A 223 0.56 14.23 -9.42
C VAL A 223 0.43 15.69 -8.99
N ASP A 224 0.57 16.61 -9.95
CA ASP A 224 0.41 18.02 -9.67
C ASP A 224 -1.06 18.47 -9.62
N SER A 225 -1.29 19.70 -9.18
CA SER A 225 -2.65 20.30 -9.10
C SER A 225 -3.35 20.49 -10.46
N GLY A 226 -2.68 20.18 -11.57
CA GLY A 226 -3.22 20.13 -12.92
C GLY A 226 -3.52 18.71 -13.43
N ASN A 227 -3.38 17.68 -12.58
CA ASN A 227 -3.45 16.26 -12.93
C ASN A 227 -2.35 15.79 -13.90
N ASN A 228 -1.20 16.49 -13.94
CA ASN A 228 -0.04 15.96 -14.65
C ASN A 228 0.75 15.07 -13.71
N TYR A 229 1.05 13.85 -14.15
CA TYR A 229 1.95 12.97 -13.41
C TYR A 229 3.39 13.42 -13.68
N GLN A 230 4.15 13.68 -12.63
CA GLN A 230 5.55 14.05 -12.70
C GLN A 230 6.40 12.96 -12.06
N ILE A 231 7.62 12.75 -12.56
CA ILE A 231 8.53 11.73 -12.02
C ILE A 231 9.98 12.19 -12.12
N GLY A 232 10.70 12.02 -11.00
CA GLY A 232 12.15 12.13 -10.95
C GLY A 232 12.78 10.75 -10.79
N TYR A 233 13.89 10.49 -11.47
CA TYR A 233 14.56 9.20 -11.42
C TYR A 233 16.06 9.31 -11.64
N VAL A 234 16.81 8.33 -11.14
CA VAL A 234 18.26 8.26 -11.28
C VAL A 234 18.66 7.65 -12.62
N ALA A 235 19.63 8.27 -13.29
CA ALA A 235 20.26 7.75 -14.50
C ALA A 235 21.78 7.79 -14.42
N GLU A 236 22.44 6.87 -15.10
CA GLU A 236 23.90 6.73 -15.17
C GLU A 236 24.42 7.02 -16.57
N TYR A 237 25.46 7.84 -16.66
CA TYR A 237 26.15 8.22 -17.88
C TYR A 237 27.57 7.66 -17.89
N SER A 238 28.27 7.74 -19.03
CA SER A 238 29.68 7.34 -19.14
C SER A 238 30.65 8.09 -18.20
N GLY A 239 30.16 9.11 -17.46
CA GLY A 239 30.94 9.95 -16.56
C GLY A 239 30.45 10.06 -15.10
N GLY A 240 29.27 9.51 -14.75
CA GLY A 240 28.66 9.67 -13.42
C GLY A 240 27.16 9.41 -13.41
N GLN A 241 26.51 9.60 -12.26
CA GLN A 241 25.04 9.53 -12.10
C GLN A 241 24.43 10.94 -12.01
N GLY A 242 23.15 11.06 -12.37
CA GLY A 242 22.39 12.31 -12.26
C GLY A 242 20.90 12.03 -12.10
N ILE A 243 20.14 13.08 -11.76
CA ILE A 243 18.68 13.03 -11.68
C ILE A 243 18.08 13.53 -12.99
N LEU A 244 17.21 12.70 -13.56
CA LEU A 244 16.35 13.04 -14.69
C LEU A 244 14.92 13.29 -14.20
N PHE A 245 14.21 14.11 -14.95
CA PHE A 245 12.84 14.51 -14.69
C PHE A 245 12.01 14.43 -15.97
N MET A 246 10.77 13.97 -15.82
CA MET A 246 9.75 13.96 -16.87
C MET A 246 8.39 14.26 -16.28
N TYR A 247 7.46 14.68 -17.14
CA TYR A 247 6.05 14.75 -16.80
C TYR A 247 5.18 14.20 -17.92
N LYS A 248 4.01 13.69 -17.56
CA LYS A 248 2.94 13.29 -18.48
C LYS A 248 1.85 14.36 -18.41
N ASP A 249 1.62 15.03 -19.53
CA ASP A 249 0.62 16.08 -19.64
C ASP A 249 -0.82 15.52 -19.55
N SER A 250 -1.79 16.42 -19.40
CA SER A 250 -3.21 16.05 -19.35
C SER A 250 -3.74 15.43 -20.65
N ASP A 251 -3.03 15.57 -21.76
CA ASP A 251 -3.34 14.92 -23.04
C ASP A 251 -2.76 13.49 -23.11
N GLY A 252 -2.03 13.06 -22.08
CA GLY A 252 -1.43 11.74 -21.95
C GLY A 252 -0.07 11.61 -22.62
N ASN A 253 0.59 12.69 -23.02
CA ASN A 253 1.90 12.65 -23.65
C ASN A 253 3.01 12.89 -22.61
N TRP A 254 4.07 12.11 -22.72
CA TRP A 254 5.29 12.37 -21.96
C TRP A 254 6.05 13.55 -22.56
N SER A 255 6.62 14.37 -21.68
CA SER A 255 7.61 15.38 -22.02
C SER A 255 8.89 14.75 -22.58
N GLU A 256 9.80 15.59 -23.05
CA GLU A 256 11.21 15.19 -23.16
C GLU A 256 11.82 14.98 -21.76
N GLU A 257 12.97 14.30 -21.69
CA GLU A 257 13.73 14.12 -20.46
C GLU A 257 14.52 15.38 -20.13
N PHE A 258 14.39 15.86 -18.89
CA PHE A 258 15.12 17.01 -18.38
C PHE A 258 16.15 16.56 -17.35
N GLU A 259 17.40 16.94 -17.52
CA GLU A 259 18.44 16.73 -16.51
C GLU A 259 18.40 17.87 -15.51
N VAL A 260 18.20 17.56 -14.22
CA VAL A 260 17.93 18.58 -13.19
C VAL A 260 19.15 18.89 -12.32
N ASP A 261 20.07 17.94 -12.14
CA ASP A 261 21.31 18.11 -11.34
C ASP A 261 22.58 18.26 -12.22
N GLY A 262 22.43 18.16 -13.54
CA GLY A 262 23.50 18.30 -14.53
C GLY A 262 24.48 17.11 -14.61
N PRO A 263 25.21 16.95 -15.73
CA PRO A 263 26.09 15.81 -15.91
C PRO A 263 27.39 16.08 -15.15
N LEU A 264 27.56 15.47 -13.99
CA LEU A 264 28.82 15.55 -13.25
C LEU A 264 29.87 14.72 -13.97
N TYR A 265 30.67 15.36 -14.83
CA TYR A 265 31.82 14.76 -15.53
C TYR A 265 33.00 14.37 -14.61
N SER A 266 32.74 14.02 -13.35
CA SER A 266 33.76 13.60 -12.41
C SER A 266 33.47 12.17 -11.96
N SER A 267 34.46 11.32 -12.22
CA SER A 267 34.47 9.85 -12.13
C SER A 267 34.29 9.25 -10.72
N SER A 268 33.50 9.84 -9.82
CA SER A 268 33.47 9.41 -8.41
C SER A 268 32.24 9.78 -7.57
N TYR A 269 31.15 10.30 -8.13
CA TYR A 269 29.95 10.60 -7.32
C TYR A 269 28.81 9.63 -7.65
N GLU A 270 28.42 8.83 -6.65
CA GLU A 270 27.16 8.09 -6.62
C GLU A 270 26.05 9.14 -6.38
N VAL A 271 25.09 9.33 -7.27
CA VAL A 271 24.04 10.36 -7.11
C VAL A 271 22.69 9.68 -7.08
N GLY A 272 21.82 10.12 -6.18
CA GLY A 272 20.40 9.79 -6.24
C GLY A 272 19.93 8.69 -5.31
N GLU A 273 20.78 8.20 -4.40
CA GLU A 273 20.32 7.24 -3.39
C GLU A 273 19.23 7.88 -2.51
N GLY A 274 18.14 7.13 -2.28
CA GLY A 274 17.02 7.58 -1.44
C GLY A 274 16.28 8.80 -2.01
N LEU A 275 16.22 8.91 -3.35
CA LEU A 275 15.49 9.97 -4.06
C LEU A 275 14.01 10.03 -3.62
N SER A 276 13.55 11.21 -3.25
CA SER A 276 12.14 11.53 -3.01
C SER A 276 11.79 12.86 -3.65
N MET A 277 10.52 13.04 -4.04
CA MET A 277 10.01 14.19 -4.76
C MET A 277 8.73 14.74 -4.11
N ALA A 278 8.62 16.06 -4.07
CA ALA A 278 7.39 16.76 -3.71
C ALA A 278 7.12 17.90 -4.71
N ILE A 279 5.86 18.25 -4.92
CA ILE A 279 5.45 19.28 -5.89
C ILE A 279 4.85 20.47 -5.14
N ASP A 280 5.30 21.67 -5.50
CA ASP A 280 4.83 22.91 -4.90
C ASP A 280 3.48 23.39 -5.50
N SER A 281 2.92 24.44 -4.90
CA SER A 281 1.66 25.06 -5.38
C SER A 281 1.75 25.66 -6.80
N ASN A 282 2.96 25.91 -7.30
CA ASN A 282 3.22 26.36 -8.67
C ASN A 282 3.44 25.19 -9.64
N ARG A 283 3.25 23.94 -9.17
CA ARG A 283 3.45 22.68 -9.91
C ARG A 283 4.91 22.40 -10.26
N LEU A 284 5.84 22.95 -9.49
CA LEU A 284 7.27 22.73 -9.67
C LEU A 284 7.76 21.66 -8.69
N PRO A 285 8.52 20.67 -9.16
CA PRO A 285 9.03 19.62 -8.29
C PRO A 285 10.26 20.11 -7.50
N SER A 286 10.42 19.55 -6.31
CA SER A 286 11.65 19.55 -5.53
C SER A 286 12.03 18.12 -5.16
N PHE A 287 13.32 17.87 -5.08
CA PHE A 287 13.93 16.56 -4.86
C PHE A 287 14.80 16.57 -3.61
N SER A 288 14.77 15.48 -2.85
CA SER A 288 15.78 15.16 -1.84
C SER A 288 16.49 13.86 -2.21
N TYR A 289 17.81 13.83 -2.12
CA TYR A 289 18.60 12.65 -2.48
C TYR A 289 20.01 12.73 -1.89
N PHE A 290 20.69 11.59 -1.84
CA PHE A 290 22.08 11.54 -1.40
C PHE A 290 23.08 11.56 -2.56
N ASN A 291 24.15 12.31 -2.36
CA ASN A 291 25.35 12.33 -3.18
C ASN A 291 26.49 11.56 -2.50
N GLY A 292 27.28 10.88 -3.33
CA GLY A 292 28.43 10.06 -3.01
C GLY A 292 29.59 10.93 -2.53
N ASP A 293 30.56 10.28 -1.90
CA ASP A 293 31.51 10.86 -0.96
C ASP A 293 31.97 12.33 -1.22
N PRO A 294 31.72 13.29 -0.29
CA PRO A 294 31.13 13.08 1.03
C PRO A 294 29.62 13.01 0.94
N SER A 295 29.09 11.80 1.14
CA SER A 295 27.87 11.43 1.87
C SER A 295 26.97 12.60 2.29
N SER A 296 26.38 13.31 1.33
CA SER A 296 25.66 14.56 1.57
C SER A 296 24.23 14.45 1.08
N ILE A 297 23.29 14.93 1.89
CA ILE A 297 21.92 15.15 1.45
C ILE A 297 21.89 16.42 0.61
N SER A 298 21.34 16.31 -0.59
CA SER A 298 21.07 17.38 -1.52
C SER A 298 19.57 17.65 -1.56
N VAL A 299 19.21 18.92 -1.66
CA VAL A 299 17.83 19.37 -1.89
C VAL A 299 17.84 20.28 -3.10
N LEU A 300 17.11 19.88 -4.13
CA LEU A 300 17.04 20.57 -5.40
C LEU A 300 15.61 21.01 -5.68
N GLY A 301 15.37 22.30 -5.95
CA GLY A 301 14.06 22.79 -6.39
C GLY A 301 14.13 23.40 -7.78
N ILE A 302 13.12 23.14 -8.61
CA ILE A 302 12.98 23.79 -9.92
C ILE A 302 12.20 25.11 -9.74
N TYR A 303 12.71 26.22 -10.27
CA TYR A 303 12.10 27.55 -10.15
C TYR A 303 11.93 28.23 -11.52
N THR A 304 10.91 29.09 -11.65
CA THR A 304 10.73 29.95 -12.84
C THR A 304 11.11 31.39 -12.50
N GLY A 305 12.13 31.94 -13.18
CA GLY A 305 12.63 33.30 -12.95
C GLY A 305 12.52 34.20 -14.18
N ASN A 306 12.11 35.46 -13.97
CA ASN A 306 12.35 36.55 -14.93
C ASN A 306 13.57 37.36 -14.46
N TYR A 307 14.78 36.84 -14.69
CA TYR A 307 15.99 37.61 -14.42
C TYR A 307 16.34 38.49 -15.64
N GLU A 308 16.13 39.80 -15.52
CA GLU A 308 16.78 40.78 -16.41
C GLU A 308 18.29 40.81 -16.11
N GLY A 309 19.02 39.84 -16.66
CA GLY A 309 20.44 39.68 -16.38
C GLY A 309 21.11 38.52 -17.11
N ILE A 310 20.85 38.39 -18.42
CA ILE A 310 21.53 37.53 -19.43
C ILE A 310 22.44 36.39 -18.88
N PRO A 311 22.01 35.12 -18.97
CA PRO A 311 22.88 33.95 -18.85
C PRO A 311 23.33 33.43 -20.24
N TYR A 312 24.58 32.96 -20.33
CA TYR A 312 25.19 32.30 -21.49
C TYR A 312 25.47 30.82 -21.18
N ILE A 313 25.27 29.93 -22.16
CA ILE A 313 25.74 28.54 -22.14
C ILE A 313 27.00 28.44 -23.02
N TYR A 314 28.07 27.83 -22.52
CA TYR A 314 29.14 27.30 -23.37
C TYR A 314 28.83 25.82 -23.65
N ASP A 315 28.34 25.53 -24.85
CA ASP A 315 28.40 24.20 -25.47
C ASP A 315 29.74 24.09 -26.21
N LEU A 316 30.60 23.18 -25.76
CA LEU A 316 31.77 22.73 -26.51
C LEU A 316 31.47 21.35 -27.10
N GLU A 317 30.63 21.37 -28.13
CA GLU A 317 30.48 20.42 -29.25
C GLU A 317 29.05 19.85 -29.37
N SER A 318 28.09 20.63 -29.87
CA SER A 318 27.61 20.59 -31.27
C SER A 318 26.10 20.87 -31.44
N ASN A 319 25.77 22.10 -31.86
CA ASN A 319 24.65 22.47 -32.76
C ASN A 319 23.35 21.64 -32.71
N LEU A 320 22.65 21.61 -31.57
CA LEU A 320 21.19 21.53 -31.58
C LEU A 320 20.61 22.39 -30.45
N LEU A 321 19.90 23.45 -30.84
CA LEU A 321 19.14 24.31 -29.94
C LEU A 321 17.94 23.51 -29.42
N ALA A 322 17.95 23.14 -28.14
CA ALA A 322 16.73 22.85 -27.40
C ALA A 322 16.38 24.12 -26.60
N ASP A 323 15.59 25.00 -27.21
CA ASP A 323 14.83 26.00 -26.47
C ASP A 323 13.85 25.23 -25.57
N LEU A 324 14.02 25.32 -24.26
CA LEU A 324 13.10 24.76 -23.28
C LEU A 324 11.72 25.41 -23.47
N LEU A 325 10.79 24.67 -24.09
CA LEU A 325 9.42 25.11 -24.37
C LEU A 325 8.46 24.26 -23.54
N LEU A 326 8.30 24.59 -22.25
CA LEU A 326 7.14 24.13 -21.48
C LEU A 326 5.90 24.92 -21.92
N ASN A 327 5.19 24.41 -22.92
CA ASN A 327 4.00 25.08 -23.48
C ASN A 327 2.72 24.91 -22.64
N ASP A 328 2.73 24.11 -21.57
CA ASP A 328 1.52 23.85 -20.77
C ASP A 328 1.38 24.78 -19.55
N PHE A 329 2.40 25.60 -19.26
CA PHE A 329 2.34 26.69 -18.28
C PHE A 329 2.14 28.05 -18.96
N ASN A 330 0.98 28.20 -19.61
CA ASN A 330 0.41 29.48 -20.06
C ASN A 330 1.40 30.44 -20.77
N GLY A 331 2.25 29.91 -21.65
CA GLY A 331 3.12 30.71 -22.51
C GLY A 331 4.31 31.41 -21.84
N THR A 332 4.71 30.99 -20.63
CA THR A 332 5.92 31.53 -19.97
C THR A 332 7.11 30.63 -20.29
N LYS A 333 8.10 31.18 -21.01
CA LYS A 333 9.38 30.49 -21.25
C LYS A 333 10.07 30.23 -19.92
N ILE A 334 10.36 28.97 -19.63
CA ILE A 334 11.13 28.56 -18.45
C ILE A 334 12.60 28.57 -18.85
N PHE A 335 13.38 29.46 -18.24
CA PHE A 335 14.83 29.41 -18.30
C PHE A 335 15.30 28.62 -17.09
N ILE A 336 16.04 27.51 -17.31
CA ILE A 336 16.80 26.86 -16.24
C ILE A 336 17.98 27.79 -15.96
N ASP A 337 17.76 28.73 -15.04
CA ASP A 337 18.76 29.70 -14.63
C ASP A 337 19.69 29.00 -13.61
N TYR A 338 20.94 28.72 -14.00
CA TYR A 338 21.99 28.41 -13.03
C TYR A 338 22.20 29.67 -12.17
N PRO A 339 21.65 29.67 -10.94
CA PRO A 339 22.31 28.92 -9.89
C PRO A 339 21.36 27.88 -9.31
N LEU A 340 21.76 26.61 -9.46
CA LEU A 340 21.38 25.56 -8.52
C LEU A 340 21.47 26.15 -7.11
N VAL A 341 20.36 26.26 -6.40
CA VAL A 341 20.44 26.46 -4.95
C VAL A 341 20.79 25.08 -4.39
N GLU A 342 22.03 24.65 -4.62
CA GLU A 342 22.64 23.59 -3.81
C GLU A 342 22.68 24.13 -2.38
N ILE A 343 21.80 23.62 -1.54
CA ILE A 343 21.79 23.98 -0.13
C ILE A 343 22.96 23.22 0.51
N PRO A 344 23.99 23.91 1.03
CA PRO A 344 25.27 23.29 1.28
C PRO A 344 25.19 22.22 2.39
N PHE A 345 25.67 21.03 2.03
CA PHE A 345 26.35 20.04 2.86
C PHE A 345 25.85 19.88 4.31
N VAL A 346 24.78 19.10 4.50
CA VAL A 346 24.57 18.38 5.78
C VAL A 346 25.21 16.99 5.66
N GLY A 347 26.50 16.96 5.32
CA GLY A 347 27.27 15.74 5.08
C GLY A 347 28.23 15.39 6.22
N GLY A 348 28.31 14.10 6.55
CA GLY A 348 29.27 13.58 7.52
C GLY A 348 30.67 13.40 6.94
N SER A 349 31.70 13.27 7.80
CA SER A 349 33.08 13.03 7.33
C SER A 349 33.25 11.57 6.86
N SER A 350 33.50 11.39 5.55
CA SER A 350 34.05 10.20 4.87
C SER A 350 33.67 8.82 5.45
N GLY A 351 32.82 8.09 4.70
CA GLY A 351 32.46 6.71 4.96
C GLY A 351 30.97 6.52 5.30
N SER A 352 30.24 5.87 4.39
CA SER A 352 28.83 5.45 4.52
C SER A 352 27.84 6.56 4.87
N SER A 353 27.23 7.12 3.81
CA SER A 353 26.17 8.13 3.76
C SER A 353 24.80 7.62 4.17
N GLY A 354 23.90 8.53 4.49
CA GLY A 354 22.47 8.23 4.60
C GLY A 354 21.88 7.58 3.35
N THR A 355 20.83 6.79 3.55
CA THR A 355 20.22 5.93 2.52
C THR A 355 18.72 6.16 2.35
N HIS A 356 18.11 6.97 3.21
CA HIS A 356 16.66 7.18 3.24
C HIS A 356 16.36 8.66 3.47
N SER A 357 15.79 9.31 2.46
CA SER A 357 15.30 10.67 2.55
C SER A 357 13.84 10.73 2.13
N SER A 358 13.11 11.70 2.68
CA SER A 358 11.77 12.04 2.25
C SER A 358 11.60 13.57 2.29
N ILE A 359 10.83 14.10 1.36
CA ILE A 359 10.58 15.55 1.23
C ILE A 359 9.07 15.82 1.22
N ALA A 360 8.67 16.89 1.91
CA ALA A 360 7.33 17.45 1.83
C ALA A 360 7.41 18.97 1.68
N ILE A 361 6.40 19.57 1.05
CA ILE A 361 6.34 21.01 0.81
C ILE A 361 5.17 21.60 1.59
N ASP A 362 5.41 22.71 2.30
CA ASP A 362 4.35 23.38 3.04
C ASP A 362 3.53 24.36 2.18
N GLY A 363 2.48 24.95 2.76
CA GLY A 363 1.61 25.90 2.06
C GLY A 363 2.29 27.21 1.61
N ASN A 364 3.54 27.47 2.02
CA ASN A 364 4.34 28.61 1.56
C ASN A 364 5.34 28.22 0.46
N ASN A 365 5.33 26.96 0.01
CA ASN A 365 6.33 26.36 -0.88
C ASN A 365 7.72 26.22 -0.27
N ASP A 366 7.82 26.09 1.07
CA ASP A 366 9.09 25.76 1.71
C ASP A 366 9.27 24.24 1.72
N ASN A 367 10.48 23.77 1.43
CA ASN A 367 10.80 22.34 1.46
C ASN A 367 11.14 21.89 2.88
N HIS A 368 10.59 20.75 3.28
CA HIS A 368 10.86 20.08 4.55
C HIS A 368 11.40 18.69 4.25
N VAL A 369 12.67 18.47 4.56
CA VAL A 369 13.36 17.21 4.27
C VAL A 369 13.64 16.47 5.56
N VAL A 370 13.30 15.19 5.59
CA VAL A 370 13.67 14.25 6.63
C VAL A 370 14.64 13.23 6.07
N PHE A 371 15.69 12.91 6.81
CA PHE A 371 16.69 11.95 6.33
C PHE A 371 17.41 11.21 7.46
N PHE A 372 17.83 9.98 7.18
CA PHE A 372 18.68 9.20 8.07
C PHE A 372 20.15 9.39 7.74
N ASN A 373 21.02 9.54 8.74
CA ASN A 373 22.48 9.61 8.52
C ASN A 373 23.23 8.77 9.56
N THR A 374 24.18 7.94 9.10
CA THR A 374 25.06 7.08 9.92
C THR A 374 26.37 7.72 10.32
N SER A 375 26.73 8.87 9.73
CA SER A 375 28.03 9.51 9.90
C SER A 375 27.98 10.77 10.77
N VAL A 376 29.08 11.03 11.48
CA VAL A 376 29.25 12.23 12.30
C VAL A 376 29.17 13.46 11.41
N LEU A 377 28.19 14.33 11.65
CA LEU A 377 28.12 15.64 11.02
C LEU A 377 29.40 16.41 11.41
N SER A 378 30.33 16.57 10.46
CA SER A 378 31.64 17.15 10.77
C SER A 378 31.52 18.65 11.01
N THR A 379 32.24 19.16 12.02
CA THR A 379 32.31 20.60 12.34
C THR A 379 32.97 21.45 11.24
N GLU A 380 33.60 20.82 10.23
CA GLU A 380 34.38 21.49 9.20
C GLU A 380 33.50 22.06 8.05
N ASN A 381 32.23 21.67 7.97
CA ASN A 381 31.23 22.19 7.01
C ASN A 381 30.57 23.52 7.45
N GLN A 382 31.15 24.25 8.42
CA GLN A 382 30.64 25.54 8.90
C GLN A 382 30.87 26.75 7.97
N TYR A 383 31.39 26.54 6.75
CA TYR A 383 31.70 27.63 5.84
C TYR A 383 31.22 27.38 4.42
N THR A 384 29.93 27.54 4.18
CA THR A 384 29.51 28.08 2.89
C THR A 384 28.38 29.08 3.07
N LYS A 385 28.79 30.34 3.04
CA LYS A 385 27.91 31.49 2.83
C LYS A 385 27.11 31.21 1.55
N VAL A 386 25.80 30.99 1.68
CA VAL A 386 24.86 31.17 0.56
C VAL A 386 25.18 32.56 -0.01
N PRO A 387 25.61 32.69 -1.27
CA PRO A 387 25.73 33.99 -1.88
C PRO A 387 24.34 34.63 -1.85
N ASP A 388 24.21 35.63 -0.97
CA ASP A 388 23.03 36.49 -0.80
C ASP A 388 21.90 36.06 0.15
N VAL A 389 22.21 35.40 1.27
CA VAL A 389 21.33 35.47 2.46
C VAL A 389 22.15 35.71 3.72
N ASP A 390 22.21 36.97 4.16
CA ASP A 390 22.88 37.38 5.41
C ASP A 390 22.23 36.70 6.63
N GLY A 391 23.00 35.89 7.39
CA GLY A 391 22.68 35.61 8.80
C GLY A 391 22.57 34.16 9.30
N LEU A 392 23.10 33.14 8.61
CA LEU A 392 23.12 31.77 9.15
C LEU A 392 24.16 31.57 10.27
N THR A 393 23.70 31.06 11.42
CA THR A 393 24.54 30.44 12.45
C THR A 393 23.91 29.14 12.97
N SER A 394 24.73 28.08 12.97
CA SER A 394 24.65 26.75 13.61
C SER A 394 23.70 25.66 13.07
N VAL A 395 24.31 24.58 12.57
CA VAL A 395 23.77 23.21 12.49
C VAL A 395 24.20 22.45 13.76
N GLY A 396 23.29 21.68 14.35
CA GLY A 396 23.53 20.88 15.56
C GLY A 396 24.59 19.80 15.34
N LEU A 397 25.52 19.71 16.28
CA LEU A 397 26.51 18.64 16.40
C LEU A 397 25.86 17.41 17.01
N ASP A 398 25.72 16.32 16.26
CA ASP A 398 25.48 15.01 16.87
C ASP A 398 26.33 13.92 16.20
N ILE A 399 26.77 12.98 17.03
CA ILE A 399 27.74 11.90 16.77
C ILE A 399 27.04 10.53 16.73
N ALA A 400 25.74 10.48 16.42
CA ALA A 400 24.91 9.28 16.47
C ALA A 400 24.08 9.07 15.18
N SER A 401 23.82 7.79 14.86
CA SER A 401 22.90 7.37 13.79
C SER A 401 21.49 7.84 14.09
N ASN A 402 21.07 8.94 13.46
CA ASN A 402 19.82 9.63 13.79
C ASN A 402 19.03 9.97 12.52
N LEU A 403 17.73 10.13 12.72
CA LEU A 403 16.80 10.74 11.77
C LEU A 403 16.78 12.26 12.00
N TYR A 404 16.96 13.06 10.95
CA TYR A 404 17.04 14.52 11.03
C TYR A 404 15.96 15.21 10.20
N SER A 405 15.63 16.47 10.54
CA SER A 405 14.81 17.35 9.69
C SER A 405 15.51 18.67 9.33
N VAL A 406 15.26 19.18 8.12
CA VAL A 406 15.75 20.47 7.61
C VAL A 406 14.63 21.19 6.86
N ILE A 407 14.50 22.50 7.09
CA ILE A 407 13.56 23.38 6.37
C ILE A 407 14.35 24.32 5.47
N THR A 408 13.97 24.44 4.20
CA THR A 408 14.62 25.34 3.25
C THR A 408 13.60 26.31 2.66
N GLY A 409 13.88 27.61 2.83
CA GLY A 409 12.95 28.66 2.45
C GLY A 409 12.98 28.96 0.95
N GLY A 410 11.80 29.14 0.36
CA GLY A 410 11.64 29.73 -0.97
C GLY A 410 12.15 31.18 -1.03
N SER A 411 12.54 31.63 -2.23
CA SER A 411 13.23 32.90 -2.51
C SER A 411 12.79 34.09 -1.64
N GLY A 412 13.71 34.58 -0.80
CA GLY A 412 13.60 35.87 -0.10
C GLY A 412 13.66 35.73 1.42
N SER A 413 14.86 35.94 1.98
CA SER A 413 15.15 36.00 3.43
C SER A 413 14.48 34.92 4.29
N LEU A 414 15.29 33.95 4.75
CA LEU A 414 14.86 32.95 5.74
C LEU A 414 14.06 33.63 6.88
N PRO A 415 12.83 33.17 7.16
CA PRO A 415 12.11 33.62 8.34
C PRO A 415 12.97 33.37 9.58
N SER A 416 12.94 34.31 10.53
CA SER A 416 13.51 34.05 11.86
C SER A 416 12.82 32.81 12.45
N GLY A 417 13.52 31.66 12.49
CA GLY A 417 12.94 30.40 13.00
C GLY A 417 13.27 29.11 12.25
N VAL A 418 14.19 29.10 11.26
CA VAL A 418 14.60 27.85 10.58
C VAL A 418 15.23 26.86 11.57
N CYS A 419 14.68 25.65 11.63
CA CYS A 419 15.18 24.54 12.43
C CYS A 419 16.07 23.65 11.56
N VAL A 420 17.36 23.52 11.88
CA VAL A 420 18.32 22.73 11.07
C VAL A 420 19.03 21.70 11.94
N GLY A 421 18.99 20.44 11.52
CA GLY A 421 19.84 19.37 12.07
C GLY A 421 19.37 18.85 13.43
N GLU A 422 18.07 18.65 13.59
CA GLU A 422 17.48 18.13 14.84
C GLU A 422 17.30 16.62 14.77
N SER A 423 17.85 15.89 15.75
CA SER A 423 17.57 14.47 15.91
C SER A 423 16.11 14.26 16.30
N ILE A 424 15.36 13.56 15.46
CA ILE A 424 13.98 13.12 15.67
C ILE A 424 13.98 11.86 16.55
N ALA A 425 14.82 10.89 16.18
CA ALA A 425 15.01 9.62 16.86
C ALA A 425 16.33 8.98 16.45
N SER A 426 16.87 8.09 17.28
CA SER A 426 17.99 7.23 16.91
C SER A 426 17.53 6.08 16.01
N ASN A 427 18.31 5.74 14.98
CA ASN A 427 18.10 4.57 14.11
C ASN A 427 16.79 4.55 13.29
N GLY A 428 16.18 5.70 13.00
CA GLY A 428 14.99 5.78 12.15
C GLY A 428 15.34 5.70 10.67
N ILE A 429 14.97 4.61 9.99
CA ILE A 429 15.17 4.39 8.54
C ILE A 429 13.82 4.12 7.85
N TYR A 430 13.83 3.96 6.52
CA TYR A 430 12.60 3.77 5.72
C TYR A 430 11.51 4.79 6.11
N ASN A 431 11.86 6.07 6.06
CA ASN A 431 11.02 7.14 6.55
C ASN A 431 10.15 7.74 5.45
N SER A 432 8.98 8.25 5.86
CA SER A 432 8.10 9.07 5.01
C SER A 432 7.63 10.27 5.81
N VAL A 433 7.67 11.45 5.17
CA VAL A 433 7.30 12.73 5.75
C VAL A 433 6.11 13.31 4.99
N ALA A 434 5.12 13.81 5.72
CA ALA A 434 3.95 14.44 5.12
C ALA A 434 3.37 15.51 6.05
N PHE A 435 2.66 16.47 5.47
CA PHE A 435 1.89 17.45 6.21
C PHE A 435 0.48 16.92 6.50
N ARG A 436 0.07 17.04 7.76
CA ARG A 436 -1.36 16.96 8.12
C ARG A 436 -2.11 18.11 7.45
N PRO A 437 -3.40 17.94 7.12
CA PRO A 437 -4.23 19.04 6.58
C PRO A 437 -4.28 20.29 7.48
N ASP A 438 -4.05 20.15 8.79
CA ASP A 438 -3.90 21.26 9.74
C ASP A 438 -2.56 22.01 9.68
N GLY A 439 -1.65 21.59 8.79
CA GLY A 439 -0.34 22.19 8.56
C GLY A 439 0.77 21.63 9.47
N GLN A 440 0.50 20.61 10.28
CA GLN A 440 1.52 19.99 11.12
C GLN A 440 2.37 18.98 10.34
N LEU A 441 3.69 19.17 10.35
CA LEU A 441 4.65 18.23 9.76
C LEU A 441 4.76 16.96 10.62
N CYS A 442 4.61 15.81 9.99
CA CYS A 442 4.71 14.51 10.65
C CYS A 442 5.55 13.52 9.84
N VAL A 443 6.07 12.51 10.52
CA VAL A 443 6.96 11.49 9.97
C VAL A 443 6.57 10.11 10.48
N ALA A 444 6.58 9.12 9.61
CA ALA A 444 6.57 7.70 9.97
C ALA A 444 7.93 7.09 9.66
N PHE A 445 8.42 6.18 10.49
CA PHE A 445 9.71 5.54 10.27
C PHE A 445 9.85 4.19 10.97
N TYR A 446 10.68 3.32 10.40
CA TYR A 446 11.16 2.10 11.05
C TYR A 446 12.26 2.44 12.05
N ASP A 447 12.02 2.20 13.33
CA ASP A 447 13.08 2.24 14.35
C ASP A 447 13.85 0.92 14.30
N GLN A 448 15.05 0.91 13.71
CA GLN A 448 15.89 -0.28 13.61
C GLN A 448 16.36 -0.78 14.98
N GLY A 449 16.46 0.10 15.99
CA GLY A 449 16.87 -0.28 17.34
C GLY A 449 15.79 -1.07 18.09
N GLY A 450 14.54 -0.61 17.97
CA GLY A 450 13.35 -1.27 18.53
C GLY A 450 12.71 -2.31 17.62
N GLN A 451 13.08 -2.35 16.33
CA GLN A 451 12.45 -3.14 15.28
C GLN A 451 10.93 -2.91 15.19
N SER A 452 10.52 -1.64 15.22
CA SER A 452 9.11 -1.24 15.36
C SER A 452 8.77 -0.02 14.51
N LEU A 453 7.49 0.16 14.20
CA LEU A 453 6.99 1.35 13.50
C LEU A 453 6.73 2.47 14.49
N LYS A 454 7.28 3.65 14.20
CA LYS A 454 7.08 4.88 14.98
C LYS A 454 6.44 5.96 14.12
N TYR A 455 5.73 6.86 14.79
CA TYR A 455 5.15 8.06 14.20
C TYR A 455 5.48 9.28 15.05
N GLY A 456 5.85 10.38 14.41
CA GLY A 456 6.22 11.61 15.08
C GLY A 456 5.56 12.82 14.44
N CYS A 457 5.11 13.79 15.23
CA CYS A 457 4.71 15.09 14.71
C CYS A 457 5.47 16.23 15.38
N LYS A 458 5.81 17.26 14.59
CA LYS A 458 6.51 18.44 15.07
C LYS A 458 5.56 19.34 15.83
N SER A 459 5.94 19.77 17.03
CA SER A 459 5.20 20.79 17.77
C SER A 459 5.30 22.15 17.06
N ALA A 460 4.16 22.80 16.83
CA ALA A 460 4.07 24.09 16.12
C ALA A 460 4.82 25.26 16.81
N SER A 461 5.29 25.09 18.05
CA SER A 461 5.80 26.18 18.90
C SER A 461 7.32 26.18 19.15
N SER A 462 8.07 25.19 18.66
CA SER A 462 9.53 25.18 18.84
C SER A 462 10.22 24.24 17.86
N CYS A 463 11.48 24.53 17.56
CA CYS A 463 12.33 23.62 16.79
C CYS A 463 12.48 22.25 17.48
N SER A 464 12.83 22.18 18.77
CA SER A 464 13.13 20.91 19.46
C SER A 464 11.91 20.18 20.06
N GLY A 465 10.89 19.83 19.27
CA GLY A 465 9.57 19.45 19.82
C GLY A 465 8.82 18.33 19.11
N TRP A 466 9.48 17.26 18.66
CA TRP A 466 8.78 16.09 18.12
C TRP A 466 8.08 15.31 19.24
N SER A 467 6.80 15.00 19.04
CA SER A 467 6.04 14.05 19.85
C SER A 467 6.06 12.70 19.13
N ILE A 468 6.84 11.75 19.65
CA ILE A 468 6.97 10.40 19.07
C ILE A 468 6.00 9.45 19.77
N GLU A 469 5.32 8.64 18.97
CA GLU A 469 4.39 7.59 19.37
C GLU A 469 4.84 6.24 18.81
N ASP A 470 4.57 5.18 19.58
CA ASP A 470 4.67 3.81 19.10
C ASP A 470 3.41 3.47 18.31
N VAL A 471 3.57 3.04 17.06
CA VAL A 471 2.44 2.67 16.19
C VAL A 471 2.21 1.16 16.23
N ASP A 472 3.25 0.40 15.88
CA ASP A 472 3.25 -1.07 15.91
C ASP A 472 4.56 -1.53 16.56
N ASN A 473 4.44 -2.11 17.76
CA ASN A 473 5.56 -2.61 18.57
C ASN A 473 5.81 -4.11 18.36
N SER A 474 5.18 -4.72 17.36
CA SER A 474 5.48 -6.09 16.96
C SER A 474 6.94 -6.19 16.48
N PRO A 475 7.60 -7.36 16.61
CA PRO A 475 8.98 -7.49 16.15
C PRO A 475 9.10 -7.32 14.63
N ASN A 476 10.09 -6.55 14.19
CA ASN A 476 10.50 -6.39 12.79
C ASN A 476 9.38 -5.93 11.85
N VAL A 477 8.64 -4.91 12.28
CA VAL A 477 7.59 -4.24 11.50
C VAL A 477 7.94 -2.78 11.24
N GLY A 478 7.48 -2.24 10.12
CA GLY A 478 7.58 -0.81 9.81
C GLY A 478 8.53 -0.47 8.66
N GLN A 479 9.15 -1.46 8.01
CA GLN A 479 10.03 -1.21 6.86
C GLN A 479 9.22 -0.64 5.69
N TYR A 480 9.87 0.18 4.85
CA TYR A 480 9.24 0.89 3.74
C TYR A 480 7.98 1.69 4.14
N ALA A 481 8.02 2.40 5.27
CA ALA A 481 6.86 3.15 5.74
C ALA A 481 6.51 4.28 4.77
N SER A 482 5.25 4.35 4.33
CA SER A 482 4.70 5.47 3.56
C SER A 482 3.50 6.08 4.28
N LEU A 483 3.54 7.40 4.48
CA LEU A 483 2.61 8.17 5.31
C LEU A 483 1.74 9.10 4.45
N GLY A 484 0.43 9.01 4.65
CA GLY A 484 -0.55 9.94 4.08
C GLY A 484 -1.60 10.35 5.12
N PHE A 485 -2.42 11.33 4.76
CA PHE A 485 -3.48 11.84 5.63
C PHE A 485 -4.80 11.94 4.89
N ALA A 486 -5.88 11.49 5.54
CA ALA A 486 -7.23 11.87 5.13
C ALA A 486 -7.52 13.33 5.49
N SER A 487 -8.53 13.89 4.85
CA SER A 487 -8.98 15.29 5.00
C SER A 487 -9.38 15.67 6.44
N ASP A 488 -9.73 14.69 7.27
CA ASP A 488 -10.04 14.87 8.70
C ASP A 488 -8.79 14.84 9.61
N ASN A 489 -7.60 14.78 9.02
CA ASN A 489 -6.28 14.61 9.64
C ASN A 489 -5.98 13.22 10.19
N THR A 490 -6.75 12.19 9.82
CA THR A 490 -6.43 10.80 10.17
C THR A 490 -5.16 10.36 9.43
N PRO A 491 -4.08 9.98 10.15
CA PRO A 491 -2.89 9.38 9.52
C PRO A 491 -3.19 7.98 9.03
N TYR A 492 -2.67 7.65 7.86
CA TYR A 492 -2.56 6.30 7.34
C TYR A 492 -1.10 6.00 7.02
N ILE A 493 -0.61 4.85 7.46
CA ILE A 493 0.77 4.40 7.24
C ILE A 493 0.73 3.00 6.65
N ALA A 494 1.15 2.84 5.40
CA ALA A 494 1.44 1.53 4.83
C ALA A 494 2.87 1.11 5.21
N TYR A 495 3.06 -0.16 5.55
CA TYR A 495 4.39 -0.66 5.92
C TYR A 495 4.51 -2.18 5.75
N HIS A 496 5.75 -2.63 5.59
CA HIS A 496 6.09 -4.04 5.55
C HIS A 496 6.23 -4.62 6.96
N ASP A 497 5.49 -5.69 7.22
CA ASP A 497 5.72 -6.61 8.33
C ASP A 497 6.67 -7.70 7.86
N ALA A 498 7.96 -7.48 8.04
CA ALA A 498 9.00 -8.41 7.61
C ALA A 498 9.04 -9.70 8.44
N SER A 499 8.40 -9.71 9.61
CA SER A 499 8.29 -10.91 10.45
C SER A 499 7.26 -11.89 9.91
N ASN A 500 6.14 -11.38 9.38
CA ASN A 500 5.08 -12.19 8.78
C ASN A 500 5.16 -12.27 7.24
N GLY A 501 5.97 -11.42 6.59
CA GLY A 501 6.03 -11.35 5.12
C GLY A 501 4.81 -10.64 4.53
N ALA A 502 4.22 -9.69 5.25
CA ALA A 502 2.92 -9.13 4.92
C ALA A 502 2.97 -7.61 4.71
N LEU A 503 2.04 -7.09 3.91
CA LEU A 503 1.71 -5.68 3.87
C LEU A 503 0.72 -5.38 4.99
N LYS A 504 1.01 -4.37 5.80
CA LYS A 504 0.10 -3.86 6.84
C LYS A 504 -0.20 -2.38 6.63
N ILE A 505 -1.34 -1.96 7.16
CA ILE A 505 -1.67 -0.56 7.34
C ILE A 505 -1.86 -0.24 8.82
N ALA A 506 -1.46 0.96 9.22
CA ALA A 506 -1.79 1.55 10.51
C ALA A 506 -2.55 2.85 10.32
N TYR A 507 -3.57 3.07 11.16
CA TYR A 507 -4.32 4.32 11.19
C TYR A 507 -4.70 4.70 12.62
N LYS A 508 -5.05 5.98 12.83
CA LYS A 508 -5.32 6.50 14.17
C LYS A 508 -6.77 6.99 14.30
N GLN A 509 -7.54 6.34 15.17
CA GLN A 509 -8.92 6.74 15.51
C GLN A 509 -9.04 6.95 17.02
N ASN A 510 -9.79 7.97 17.45
CA ASN A 510 -10.00 8.28 18.88
C ASN A 510 -8.69 8.36 19.69
N ASN A 511 -7.63 8.87 19.04
CA ASN A 511 -6.28 8.96 19.59
C ASN A 511 -5.64 7.59 19.97
N GLN A 512 -6.05 6.51 19.31
CA GLN A 512 -5.49 5.17 19.43
C GLN A 512 -5.07 4.65 18.05
N TRP A 513 -3.96 3.92 18.00
CA TRP A 513 -3.49 3.27 16.78
C TRP A 513 -4.17 1.92 16.59
N TYR A 514 -4.56 1.65 15.36
CA TYR A 514 -5.08 0.39 14.87
C TYR A 514 -4.16 -0.09 13.75
N THR A 515 -3.96 -1.40 13.66
CA THR A 515 -3.16 -2.02 12.59
C THR A 515 -3.92 -3.18 12.00
N GLU A 516 -3.90 -3.30 10.68
CA GLU A 516 -4.60 -4.36 9.95
C GLU A 516 -3.67 -4.91 8.87
N PHE A 517 -3.86 -6.19 8.53
CA PHE A 517 -3.23 -6.77 7.35
C PHE A 517 -3.95 -6.26 6.10
N VAL A 518 -3.16 -5.98 5.07
CA VAL A 518 -3.67 -5.66 3.74
C VAL A 518 -3.48 -6.87 2.84
N ASP A 519 -2.31 -7.52 2.86
CA ASP A 519 -1.97 -8.70 2.05
C ASP A 519 -0.88 -9.53 2.77
N GLY A 520 -0.81 -10.84 2.54
CA GLY A 520 0.34 -11.68 2.94
C GLY A 520 0.19 -12.60 4.16
N GLU A 521 -1.02 -12.94 4.59
CA GLU A 521 -1.24 -13.89 5.71
C GLU A 521 -1.11 -15.38 5.33
N ASP A 522 -0.89 -15.69 4.05
CA ASP A 522 -0.91 -17.03 3.47
C ASP A 522 0.49 -17.66 3.30
N GLY A 523 1.52 -17.06 3.91
CA GLY A 523 2.91 -17.50 3.79
C GLY A 523 3.63 -16.97 2.54
N THR A 524 3.04 -16.01 1.84
CA THR A 524 3.72 -15.19 0.83
C THR A 524 4.61 -14.12 1.49
N ASN A 525 5.46 -13.46 0.69
CA ASN A 525 6.27 -12.33 1.11
C ASN A 525 5.94 -11.14 0.22
N VAL A 526 5.02 -10.32 0.71
CA VAL A 526 4.46 -9.15 0.05
C VAL A 526 4.70 -7.90 0.89
N GLY A 527 4.53 -6.72 0.29
CA GLY A 527 4.53 -5.44 1.00
C GLY A 527 5.88 -4.71 1.02
N GLN A 528 6.92 -5.26 0.37
CA GLN A 528 8.18 -4.54 0.20
C GLN A 528 8.03 -3.35 -0.75
N TYR A 529 8.77 -2.27 -0.47
CA TYR A 529 8.66 -0.98 -1.18
C TYR A 529 7.21 -0.50 -1.28
N ALA A 530 6.46 -0.61 -0.17
CA ALA A 530 5.13 -0.05 -0.07
C ALA A 530 5.19 1.47 -0.24
N ASP A 531 4.34 2.00 -1.10
CA ASP A 531 4.08 3.44 -1.18
C ASP A 531 2.57 3.70 -1.13
N LEU A 532 2.18 4.81 -0.52
CA LEU A 532 0.80 5.13 -0.16
C LEU A 532 0.45 6.56 -0.59
N ALA A 533 -0.74 6.70 -1.17
CA ALA A 533 -1.38 7.98 -1.43
C ALA A 533 -2.82 7.95 -0.92
N VAL A 534 -3.31 9.08 -0.40
CA VAL A 534 -4.70 9.23 0.02
C VAL A 534 -5.40 10.15 -0.97
N GLY A 535 -6.43 9.63 -1.63
CA GLY A 535 -7.24 10.37 -2.60
C GLY A 535 -8.08 11.46 -1.95
N ASN A 536 -8.61 12.38 -2.77
CA ASN A 536 -9.52 13.45 -2.31
C ASN A 536 -10.83 12.93 -1.71
N ASP A 537 -11.19 11.68 -2.01
CA ASP A 537 -12.31 10.93 -1.45
C ASP A 537 -11.98 10.23 -0.12
N ASN A 538 -10.76 10.45 0.41
CA ASN A 538 -10.18 9.77 1.57
C ASN A 538 -9.94 8.27 1.39
N ARG A 539 -10.01 7.76 0.15
CA ARG A 539 -9.59 6.37 -0.09
C ARG A 539 -8.08 6.27 -0.01
N VAL A 540 -7.60 5.19 0.59
CA VAL A 540 -6.17 4.91 0.71
C VAL A 540 -5.77 4.00 -0.44
N HIS A 541 -4.76 4.41 -1.19
CA HIS A 541 -4.21 3.70 -2.33
C HIS A 541 -2.78 3.28 -2.00
N ILE A 542 -2.44 2.02 -2.21
CA ILE A 542 -1.14 1.44 -1.85
C ILE A 542 -0.60 0.66 -3.05
N THR A 543 0.66 0.89 -3.43
CA THR A 543 1.38 0.03 -4.38
C THR A 543 2.49 -0.71 -3.65
N TYR A 544 2.76 -1.96 -4.02
CA TYR A 544 3.74 -2.79 -3.32
C TYR A 544 4.19 -3.99 -4.16
N ALA A 545 5.35 -4.56 -3.79
CA ALA A 545 5.86 -5.78 -4.42
C ALA A 545 5.37 -7.04 -3.70
N ASP A 546 4.92 -8.03 -4.48
CA ASP A 546 4.79 -9.43 -4.08
C ASP A 546 6.04 -10.18 -4.58
N THR A 547 6.97 -10.41 -3.66
CA THR A 547 8.26 -11.05 -3.99
C THR A 547 8.17 -12.56 -4.11
N THR A 548 7.14 -13.17 -3.55
CA THR A 548 6.93 -14.62 -3.67
C THR A 548 6.45 -14.97 -5.07
N ASN A 549 5.53 -14.18 -5.61
CA ASN A 549 4.92 -14.42 -6.91
C ASN A 549 5.49 -13.54 -8.03
N ALA A 550 6.43 -12.65 -7.70
CA ALA A 550 7.07 -11.72 -8.63
C ALA A 550 6.04 -10.82 -9.34
N LEU A 551 5.18 -10.17 -8.53
CA LEU A 551 4.12 -9.28 -8.99
C LEU A 551 4.31 -7.87 -8.42
N ILE A 552 3.81 -6.88 -9.15
CA ILE A 552 3.48 -5.57 -8.58
C ILE A 552 1.98 -5.54 -8.34
N LYS A 553 1.58 -5.20 -7.11
CA LYS A 553 0.19 -5.16 -6.68
C LYS A 553 -0.22 -3.76 -6.26
N TYR A 554 -1.51 -3.53 -6.35
CA TYR A 554 -2.18 -2.31 -5.95
C TYR A 554 -3.34 -2.66 -5.03
N ALA A 555 -3.42 -2.01 -3.87
CA ALA A 555 -4.52 -2.12 -2.94
C ALA A 555 -5.22 -0.77 -2.79
N VAL A 556 -6.55 -0.75 -2.74
CA VAL A 556 -7.31 0.48 -2.45
C VAL A 556 -8.43 0.23 -1.48
N THR A 557 -8.66 1.15 -0.54
CA THR A 557 -9.72 0.95 0.44
C THR A 557 -11.08 0.80 -0.22
N TYR A 558 -11.84 -0.22 0.14
CA TYR A 558 -13.20 -0.45 -0.31
C TYR A 558 -14.13 0.65 0.22
N THR A 559 -15.08 1.06 -0.60
CA THR A 559 -16.21 1.90 -0.20
C THR A 559 -17.47 1.11 -0.56
N PRO A 560 -18.22 0.59 0.42
CA PRO A 560 -19.49 -0.08 0.17
C PRO A 560 -20.51 0.84 -0.53
#